data_AF-A0A8X6WFQ5-F1
#
_entry.id   AF-A0A8X6WFQ5-F1
#
_cell.length_a   1.000
_cell.length_b   1.000
_cell.length_c   1.000
_cell.angle_alpha   90.00
_cell.angle_beta   90.00
_cell.angle_gamma   90.00
#
_symmetry.space_group_name_H-M   'P 1'
#
loop_
_entity.id
_entity.type
_entity.pdbx_description
1 polymer ?
#
loop_
_entity_poly.entity_id
_entity_poly.type
_entity_poly.pdbx_seq_one_letter_code
_entity_poly.pdbx_strand_id
1 'polypeptide(L)'
;MFKNSSSPHEIEIFPWPACSPDISPIDNVWSTLPQRLSRDTPHAATPDQLWQYVEAAWTAVAQGYIQSFFVSMLSHVAAVIAKDGGYTYY
;
A
#
# COMPACT_ATOMS: atom_id res chain seq x y z
N MET A 1 -17.88 18.14 4.35
CA MET A 1 -18.88 17.25 4.99
C MET A 1 -19.14 16.09 4.03
N PHE A 2 -18.48 14.95 4.21
CA PHE A 2 -18.75 13.74 3.44
C PHE A 2 -19.91 12.99 4.12
N LYS A 3 -20.99 12.74 3.38
CA LYS A 3 -22.16 12.00 3.87
C LYS A 3 -21.90 10.50 3.72
N ASN A 4 -21.95 9.76 4.83
CA ASN A 4 -21.94 8.30 4.87
C ASN A 4 -23.33 7.76 4.51
N SER A 5 -23.41 6.94 3.46
CA SER A 5 -24.55 6.05 3.22
C SER A 5 -24.23 4.68 3.78
N SER A 6 -24.94 4.28 4.83
CA SER A 6 -24.74 3.05 5.58
C SER A 6 -25.21 1.80 4.83
N SER A 7 -24.37 0.78 4.80
CA SER A 7 -24.67 -0.64 4.49
C SER A 7 -23.94 -1.49 5.56
N PRO A 8 -24.29 -2.76 5.80
CA PRO A 8 -24.26 -3.44 7.12
C PRO A 8 -22.88 -3.77 7.70
N HIS A 9 -21.83 -3.18 7.17
CA HIS A 9 -20.50 -3.22 7.76
C HIS A 9 -20.21 -1.81 8.23
N GLU A 10 -20.16 -1.63 9.55
CA GLU A 10 -19.66 -0.40 10.16
C GLU A 10 -18.16 -0.29 9.84
N ILE A 11 -17.87 0.21 8.65
CA ILE A 11 -16.51 0.45 8.19
C ILE A 11 -16.13 1.82 8.71
N GLU A 12 -15.29 1.85 9.74
CA GLU A 12 -14.65 3.07 10.18
C GLU A 12 -13.77 3.61 9.04
N ILE A 13 -14.03 4.84 8.63
CA ILE A 13 -13.27 5.51 7.58
C ILE A 13 -12.09 6.23 8.24
N PHE A 14 -10.87 5.87 7.83
CA PHE A 14 -9.67 6.55 8.29
C PHE A 14 -9.64 8.00 7.74
N PRO A 15 -9.46 9.04 8.58
CA PRO A 15 -9.35 10.42 8.12
C PRO A 15 -8.01 10.64 7.42
N TRP A 16 -8.00 10.43 6.10
CA TRP A 16 -6.81 10.56 5.26
C TRP A 16 -6.37 12.02 5.12
N PRO A 17 -5.10 12.38 5.42
CA PRO A 17 -4.60 13.73 5.20
C PRO A 17 -4.50 14.07 3.71
N ALA A 18 -4.82 15.31 3.34
CA ALA A 18 -4.74 15.77 1.95
C ALA A 18 -3.27 15.84 1.49
N CYS A 19 -3.02 15.49 0.23
CA CYS A 19 -1.69 15.57 -0.43
C CYS A 19 -0.59 14.65 0.16
N SER A 20 -0.95 13.49 0.71
CA SER A 20 0.03 12.47 1.13
C SER A 20 -0.04 11.19 0.27
N PRO A 21 0.45 11.22 -1.00
CA PRO A 21 0.50 10.04 -1.86
C PRO A 21 1.47 8.96 -1.32
N ASP A 22 2.45 9.37 -0.51
CA ASP A 22 3.42 8.55 0.20
C ASP A 22 2.80 7.61 1.25
N ILE A 23 1.56 7.87 1.67
CA ILE A 23 0.91 7.13 2.76
C ILE A 23 0.09 5.94 2.22
N SER A 24 -0.21 5.88 0.92
CA SER A 24 -1.09 4.85 0.33
C SER A 24 -0.51 3.42 0.48
N PRO A 25 -1.19 2.50 1.21
CA PRO A 25 -0.70 1.14 1.42
C PRO A 25 -0.60 0.35 0.15
N ILE A 26 -1.48 0.63 -0.80
CA ILE A 26 -1.57 -0.09 -2.04
C ILE A 26 -0.43 0.31 -2.97
N ASP A 27 -0.06 1.59 -3.04
CA ASP A 27 1.02 2.07 -3.92
C ASP A 27 2.40 1.51 -3.51
N ASN A 28 2.64 1.39 -2.20
CA ASN A 28 3.87 0.77 -1.71
C ASN A 28 3.94 -0.74 -1.93
N VAL A 29 2.82 -1.45 -1.87
CA VAL A 29 2.81 -2.87 -2.26
C VAL A 29 3.01 -3.00 -3.77
N TRP A 30 2.36 -2.15 -4.57
CA TRP A 30 2.53 -2.12 -6.03
C TRP A 30 3.97 -1.87 -6.46
N SER A 31 4.72 -1.01 -5.76
CA SER A 31 6.13 -0.75 -6.10
C SER A 31 7.04 -1.97 -5.95
N THR A 32 6.67 -2.94 -5.10
CA THR A 32 7.46 -4.16 -4.88
C THR A 32 7.24 -5.24 -5.93
N LEU A 33 6.09 -5.24 -6.62
CA LEU A 33 5.75 -6.27 -7.60
C LEU A 33 6.64 -6.22 -8.84
N PRO A 34 6.90 -5.06 -9.48
CA PRO A 34 7.83 -4.97 -10.59
C PRO A 34 9.24 -5.44 -10.23
N GLN A 35 9.74 -5.12 -9.03
CA GLN A 35 11.06 -5.59 -8.58
C GLN A 35 11.13 -7.12 -8.48
N ARG A 36 10.09 -7.74 -7.89
CA ARG A 36 10.01 -9.21 -7.77
C ARG A 36 9.89 -9.88 -9.14
N LEU A 37 9.06 -9.32 -10.02
CA LEU A 37 8.93 -9.80 -11.40
C LEU A 37 10.28 -9.70 -12.13
N SER A 38 10.95 -8.55 -12.09
CA SER A 38 12.24 -8.37 -12.75
C SER A 38 13.35 -9.27 -12.20
N ARG A 39 13.30 -9.64 -10.92
CA ARG A 39 14.36 -10.40 -10.26
C ARG A 39 14.16 -11.91 -10.36
N ASP A 40 12.93 -12.38 -10.13
CA ASP A 40 12.66 -13.78 -9.82
C ASP A 40 11.87 -14.49 -10.94
N THR A 41 11.46 -13.79 -12.01
CA THR A 41 10.67 -14.40 -13.09
C THR A 41 11.44 -14.49 -14.41
N PRO A 42 11.38 -15.65 -15.10
CA PRO A 42 11.86 -15.76 -16.48
C PRO A 42 11.10 -14.79 -17.39
N HIS A 43 11.70 -14.46 -18.54
CA HIS A 43 11.00 -13.66 -19.53
C HIS A 43 9.70 -14.36 -19.95
N ALA A 44 8.56 -13.76 -19.63
CA ALA A 44 7.26 -14.27 -20.05
C ALA A 44 7.16 -14.22 -21.58
N ALA A 45 6.78 -15.34 -22.20
CA ALA A 45 6.60 -15.43 -23.64
C ALA A 45 5.15 -15.09 -24.06
N THR A 46 4.21 -15.12 -23.11
CA THR A 46 2.79 -14.84 -23.34
C THR A 46 2.19 -13.98 -22.23
N PRO A 47 1.08 -13.26 -22.50
CA PRO A 47 0.33 -12.54 -21.46
C PRO A 47 -0.15 -13.43 -20.31
N ASP A 48 -0.55 -14.66 -20.59
CA ASP A 48 -1.00 -15.62 -19.57
C ASP A 48 0.14 -16.01 -18.61
N GLN A 49 1.35 -16.20 -19.14
CA GLN A 49 2.53 -16.47 -18.30
C GLN A 49 2.87 -15.25 -17.43
N LEU A 50 2.78 -14.05 -17.99
CA LEU A 50 2.97 -12.82 -17.21
C LEU A 50 1.94 -12.71 -16.08
N TRP A 51 0.68 -13.05 -16.35
CA TRP A 51 -0.37 -13.05 -15.33
C TRP A 51 -0.08 -14.04 -14.19
N GLN A 52 0.34 -15.26 -14.51
CA GLN A 52 0.74 -16.25 -13.50
C GLN A 52 1.89 -15.76 -12.63
N TYR A 53 2.86 -15.06 -13.22
CA TYR A 53 3.98 -14.48 -12.48
C TYR A 53 3.56 -13.34 -11.57
N VAL A 54 2.64 -12.48 -12.01
CA VAL A 54 2.06 -11.41 -11.18
C VAL A 54 1.29 -12.01 -9.99
N GLU A 55 0.48 -13.04 -10.24
CA GLU A 55 -0.29 -13.73 -9.19
C GLU A 55 0.63 -14.43 -8.18
N ALA A 56 1.68 -15.10 -8.64
CA ALA A 56 2.69 -15.71 -7.78
C ALA A 56 3.44 -14.65 -6.95
N ALA A 57 3.84 -13.54 -7.56
CA ALA A 57 4.53 -12.45 -6.86
C ALA A 57 3.64 -11.78 -5.80
N TRP A 58 2.35 -11.62 -6.09
CA TRP A 58 1.33 -11.09 -5.18
C TRP A 58 1.10 -12.01 -3.98
N THR A 59 0.89 -13.31 -4.22
CA THR A 59 0.67 -14.29 -3.15
C THR A 59 1.91 -14.51 -2.29
N ALA A 60 3.11 -14.28 -2.83
CA ALA A 60 4.36 -14.29 -2.08
C ALA A 60 4.60 -13.03 -1.22
N VAL A 61 3.72 -12.03 -1.24
CA VAL A 61 3.85 -10.88 -0.33
C VAL A 61 3.52 -11.34 1.09
N ALA A 62 4.54 -11.37 1.95
CA ALA A 62 4.37 -11.81 3.33
C ALA A 62 3.42 -10.86 4.09
N GLN A 63 2.48 -11.43 4.85
CA GLN A 63 1.55 -10.65 5.66
C GLN A 63 2.27 -9.71 6.65
N GLY A 64 3.42 -10.14 7.20
CA GLY A 64 4.23 -9.32 8.10
C GLY A 64 4.82 -8.07 7.41
N TYR A 65 5.10 -8.14 6.10
CA TYR A 65 5.54 -6.98 5.33
C TYR A 65 4.40 -5.95 5.23
N ILE A 66 3.20 -6.42 4.87
CA ILE A 66 1.98 -5.60 4.82
C ILE A 66 1.70 -4.95 6.18
N GLN A 67 1.82 -5.71 7.28
CA GLN A 67 1.62 -5.18 8.63
C GLN A 67 2.66 -4.14 9.03
N SER A 68 3.95 -4.39 8.74
CA SER A 68 5.02 -3.42 9.02
C SER A 68 4.81 -2.10 8.30
N PHE A 69 4.23 -2.15 7.09
CA PHE A 69 3.84 -0.97 6.34
C PHE A 69 2.77 -0.16 7.09
N PHE A 70 1.66 -0.79 7.49
CA PHE A 70 0.61 -0.11 8.25
C PHE A 70 1.14 0.55 9.53
N VAL A 71 2.05 -0.13 10.24
CA VAL A 71 2.70 0.43 11.44
C VAL A 71 3.56 1.65 11.10
N SER A 72 4.35 1.60 10.02
CA SER A 72 5.17 2.73 9.56
C SER A 72 4.31 3.91 9.10
N MET A 73 3.24 3.64 8.35
CA MET A 73 2.28 4.63 7.87
C MET A 73 1.61 5.37 9.03
N LEU A 74 1.09 4.63 10.02
CA LEU A 74 0.48 5.23 11.21
C LEU A 74 1.48 6.06 12.01
N SER A 75 2.74 5.60 12.09
CA SER A 75 3.81 6.34 12.74
C SER A 75 4.15 7.64 12.00
N HIS A 76 4.15 7.61 10.66
CA HIS A 76 4.33 8.81 9.83
C HIS A 76 3.20 9.82 10.06
N VAL A 77 1.94 9.36 9.99
CA VAL A 77 0.76 10.21 10.21
C VAL A 77 0.84 10.86 11.60
N ALA A 78 1.19 10.09 12.63
CA ALA A 78 1.37 10.61 13.98
C ALA A 78 2.49 11.67 14.05
N ALA A 79 3.60 11.48 13.34
CA ALA A 79 4.70 12.44 13.27
C ALA A 79 4.30 13.74 12.56
N VAL A 80 3.53 13.66 11.46
CA VAL A 80 3.02 14.84 10.73
C VAL A 80 2.04 15.64 11.60
N ILE A 81 1.15 14.95 12.32
CA ILE A 81 0.24 15.58 13.28
C ILE A 81 1.03 16.28 14.40
N ALA A 82 2.05 15.62 14.96
CA ALA A 82 2.88 16.21 16.01
C ALA A 82 3.70 17.43 15.54
N LYS A 83 3.87 17.60 14.22
CA LYS A 83 4.59 18.71 13.58
C LYS A 83 3.65 19.80 13.03
N ASP A 84 2.35 19.73 13.31
CA ASP A 84 1.33 20.63 12.73
C ASP A 84 1.41 20.69 11.18
N GLY A 85 1.72 19.56 10.53
CA GLY A 85 1.87 19.49 9.07
C GLY A 85 3.24 19.93 8.54
N GLY A 86 4.22 20.19 9.41
CA GLY A 86 5.60 20.46 9.02
C GLY A 86 6.33 19.21 8.49
N TYR A 87 7.41 19.41 7.73
CA TYR A 87 8.17 18.34 7.09
C TYR A 87 8.67 17.29 8.09
N THR A 88 8.25 16.05 7.86
CA THR A 88 8.83 14.82 8.41
C THR A 88 9.93 14.37 7.44
N TYR A 89 11.16 14.13 7.95
CA TYR A 89 12.23 13.57 7.12
C TYR A 89 11.89 12.11 6.82
N TYR A 90 11.68 11.79 5.54
CA TYR A 90 11.57 10.46 4.97
C TYR A 90 12.48 10.36 3.75
#